data_AF-A0A7W7IFL6-F1
#
_entry.id   AF-A0A7W7IFL6-F1
#
_cell.length_a   1.000
_cell.length_b   1.000
_cell.length_c   1.000
_cell.angle_alpha   90.00
_cell.angle_beta   90.00
_cell.angle_gamma   90.00
#
_symmetry.space_group_name_H-M   'P 1'
#
loop_
_entity.id
_entity.type
_entity.pdbx_description
1 polymer ?
#
loop_
_entity_poly.entity_id
_entity_poly.type
_entity_poly.pdbx_seq_one_letter_code
_entity_poly.pdbx_strand_id
1 'polypeptide(L)'
;MANKRSTSLEDVSKKALRIHILDPDEWESKYVSKIEDASLHPEYGALILSTLQIAVIDKFSPAPSLGDVIRYVADLRLQLGEHAGMLNPLLAEKAIRSLLGDDALKEVPPFGENPEDMLSTALLLLASLVAEAGLDESGVDELINEATDNAEKINWSSLPIGQRTGSPPLQGGSDTAAGAASILNANPGPSRGVGGSWKGS
;
A
#
# COMPACT_ATOMS: atom_id res chain seq x y z
N MET A 1 3.13 -35.92 1.39
CA MET A 1 2.82 -35.54 -0.01
C MET A 1 2.71 -34.02 -0.04
N ALA A 2 3.83 -33.33 -0.27
CA ALA A 2 3.82 -31.88 -0.42
C ALA A 2 3.03 -31.51 -1.69
N ASN A 3 2.20 -30.49 -1.57
CA ASN A 3 1.04 -30.24 -2.41
C ASN A 3 1.45 -29.55 -3.73
N LYS A 4 1.34 -30.24 -4.87
CA LYS A 4 1.64 -29.73 -6.23
C LYS A 4 0.98 -28.37 -6.55
N ARG A 5 -0.12 -28.03 -5.87
CA ARG A 5 -0.79 -26.72 -5.99
C ARG A 5 -0.01 -25.58 -5.33
N SER A 6 0.70 -25.84 -4.23
CA SER A 6 1.49 -24.82 -3.51
C SER A 6 2.66 -24.34 -4.37
N THR A 7 3.39 -25.28 -4.97
CA THR A 7 4.50 -24.98 -5.88
C THR A 7 4.04 -24.16 -7.09
N SER A 8 2.91 -24.52 -7.69
CA SER A 8 2.36 -23.77 -8.82
C SER A 8 1.93 -22.35 -8.48
N LEU A 9 1.53 -22.09 -7.22
CA LEU A 9 1.09 -20.77 -6.77
C LEU A 9 2.29 -19.87 -6.47
N GLU A 10 3.29 -20.44 -5.81
CA GLU A 10 4.58 -19.80 -5.56
C GLU A 10 5.27 -19.40 -6.88
N ASP A 11 5.31 -20.30 -7.87
CA ASP A 11 5.89 -20.03 -9.20
C ASP A 11 5.18 -18.86 -9.91
N VAL A 12 3.86 -18.74 -9.75
CA VAL A 12 3.07 -17.63 -10.31
C VAL A 12 3.38 -16.33 -9.58
N SER A 13 3.43 -16.34 -8.25
CA SER A 13 3.77 -15.19 -7.42
C SER A 13 5.18 -14.65 -7.72
N LYS A 14 6.18 -15.53 -7.82
CA LYS A 14 7.55 -15.17 -8.21
C LYS A 14 7.60 -14.52 -9.58
N LYS A 15 6.96 -15.14 -10.57
CA LYS A 15 6.91 -14.61 -11.93
C LYS A 15 6.21 -13.25 -12.00
N ALA A 16 5.10 -13.10 -11.28
CA ALA A 16 4.39 -11.83 -11.20
C ALA A 16 5.29 -10.73 -10.61
N LEU A 17 5.92 -10.98 -9.46
CA LEU A 17 6.81 -10.02 -8.82
C LEU A 17 8.00 -9.65 -9.71
N ARG A 18 8.62 -10.64 -10.36
CA ARG A 18 9.72 -10.43 -11.30
C ARG A 18 9.34 -9.48 -12.43
N ILE A 19 8.18 -9.69 -13.05
CA ILE A 19 7.69 -8.83 -14.15
C ILE A 19 7.40 -7.42 -13.63
N HIS A 20 6.79 -7.28 -12.46
CA HIS A 20 6.54 -5.97 -11.85
C HIS A 20 7.81 -5.14 -11.67
N ILE A 21 8.91 -5.79 -11.26
CA ILE A 21 10.19 -5.13 -10.98
C ILE A 21 10.95 -4.79 -12.28
N LEU A 22 11.03 -5.74 -13.22
CA LEU A 22 11.91 -5.62 -14.40
C LEU A 22 11.24 -4.99 -15.61
N ASP A 23 9.91 -5.13 -15.75
CA ASP A 23 9.16 -4.61 -16.89
C ASP A 23 7.82 -3.99 -16.42
N PRO A 24 7.86 -2.76 -15.87
CA PRO A 24 6.66 -2.07 -15.37
C PRO A 24 5.61 -1.83 -16.47
N ASP A 25 6.04 -1.64 -17.71
CA ASP A 25 5.14 -1.42 -18.86
C ASP A 25 4.41 -2.73 -19.25
N GLU A 26 5.12 -3.87 -19.26
CA GLU A 26 4.49 -5.18 -19.45
C GLU A 26 3.58 -5.54 -18.27
N TRP A 27 3.95 -5.15 -17.06
CA TRP A 27 3.13 -5.34 -15.86
C TRP A 27 1.77 -4.63 -15.97
N GLU A 28 1.78 -3.33 -16.26
CA GLU A 28 0.56 -2.52 -16.37
C GLU A 28 -0.37 -3.07 -17.45
N SER A 29 0.18 -3.51 -18.58
CA SER A 29 -0.61 -3.97 -19.72
C SER A 29 -1.13 -5.41 -19.61
N LYS A 30 -0.43 -6.32 -18.93
CA LYS A 30 -0.76 -7.77 -18.93
C LYS A 30 -1.23 -8.36 -17.61
N TYR A 31 -0.95 -7.71 -16.48
CA TYR A 31 -1.08 -8.31 -15.15
C TYR A 31 -1.95 -7.53 -14.17
N VAL A 32 -2.14 -6.20 -14.33
CA VAL A 32 -3.03 -5.40 -13.47
C VAL A 32 -4.41 -6.02 -13.33
N SER A 33 -5.08 -6.33 -14.45
CA SER A 33 -6.42 -6.93 -14.44
C SER A 33 -6.46 -8.40 -13.98
N LYS A 34 -5.34 -9.13 -14.05
CA LYS A 34 -5.25 -10.53 -13.60
C LYS A 34 -5.02 -10.66 -12.11
N ILE A 35 -4.43 -9.65 -11.49
CA ILE A 35 -4.17 -9.61 -10.04
C ILE A 35 -5.35 -8.99 -9.30
N GLU A 36 -6.04 -8.01 -9.91
CA GLU A 36 -7.33 -7.50 -9.40
C GLU A 36 -8.41 -8.60 -9.27
N ASP A 37 -8.35 -9.64 -10.10
CA ASP A 37 -9.31 -10.77 -10.10
C ASP A 37 -8.82 -11.97 -9.23
N ALA A 38 -7.57 -11.95 -8.77
CA ALA A 38 -6.95 -13.12 -8.17
C ALA A 38 -6.88 -13.06 -6.64
N SER A 39 -7.52 -14.06 -6.07
CA SER A 39 -7.37 -14.70 -4.76
C SER A 39 -5.93 -15.10 -4.35
N LEU A 40 -4.90 -14.38 -4.83
CA LEU A 40 -3.46 -14.51 -4.55
C LEU A 40 -2.99 -13.76 -3.30
N HIS A 41 -3.91 -13.10 -2.60
CA HIS A 41 -3.62 -12.02 -1.64
C HIS A 41 -2.55 -12.33 -0.56
N PRO A 42 -2.57 -13.49 0.13
CA PRO A 42 -1.66 -13.68 1.26
C PRO A 42 -0.25 -14.08 0.83
N GLU A 43 -0.08 -15.07 -0.05
CA GLU A 43 1.25 -15.54 -0.43
C GLU A 43 1.99 -14.52 -1.30
N TYR A 44 1.27 -13.84 -2.21
CA TYR A 44 1.87 -12.79 -3.04
C TYR A 44 2.27 -11.57 -2.20
N GLY A 45 1.40 -11.13 -1.29
CA GLY A 45 1.73 -10.05 -0.36
C GLY A 45 2.90 -10.40 0.58
N ALA A 46 2.94 -11.64 1.09
CA ALA A 46 4.05 -12.13 1.91
C ALA A 46 5.37 -12.18 1.13
N LEU A 47 5.34 -12.58 -0.15
CA LEU A 47 6.52 -12.56 -1.00
C LEU A 47 7.01 -11.12 -1.22
N ILE A 48 6.11 -10.18 -1.54
CA ILE A 48 6.47 -8.76 -1.71
C ILE A 48 7.13 -8.20 -0.45
N LEU A 49 6.50 -8.42 0.72
CA LEU A 49 7.03 -7.88 1.97
C LEU A 49 8.34 -8.54 2.39
N SER A 50 8.51 -9.86 2.17
CA SER A 50 9.78 -10.56 2.42
C SER A 50 10.90 -10.05 1.51
N THR A 51 10.59 -9.85 0.23
CA THR A 51 11.54 -9.32 -0.77
C THR A 51 11.95 -7.89 -0.41
N LEU A 52 10.97 -7.06 -0.06
CA LEU A 52 11.21 -5.70 0.41
C LEU A 52 12.04 -5.70 1.70
N GLN A 53 11.79 -6.62 2.64
CA GLN A 53 12.54 -6.70 3.88
C GLN A 53 14.04 -6.91 3.62
N ILE A 54 14.40 -7.85 2.74
CA ILE A 54 15.79 -8.13 2.40
C ILE A 54 16.43 -6.89 1.77
N ALA A 55 15.76 -6.28 0.79
CA ALA A 55 16.25 -5.06 0.13
C ALA A 55 16.43 -3.88 1.11
N VAL A 56 15.50 -3.72 2.06
CA VAL A 56 15.58 -2.70 3.12
C VAL A 56 16.75 -2.98 4.06
N ILE A 57 16.91 -4.22 4.52
CA ILE A 57 18.01 -4.60 5.41
C ILE A 57 19.36 -4.34 4.72
N ASP A 58 19.50 -4.74 3.46
CA ASP A 58 20.74 -4.50 2.69
C ASP A 58 21.04 -2.99 2.56
N LYS A 59 20.03 -2.20 2.18
CA LYS A 59 20.15 -0.74 2.01
C LYS A 59 20.56 0.01 3.27
N PHE A 60 19.96 -0.36 4.40
CA PHE A 60 19.98 0.45 5.62
C PHE A 60 20.92 -0.12 6.71
N SER A 61 21.53 -1.28 6.49
CA SER A 61 22.47 -1.88 7.44
C SER A 61 23.80 -1.11 7.57
N PRO A 62 24.50 -1.23 8.72
CA PRO A 62 24.15 -2.02 9.90
C PRO A 62 23.34 -1.27 10.97
N ALA A 63 23.21 0.06 10.87
CA ALA A 63 22.56 0.88 11.89
C ALA A 63 21.95 2.15 11.28
N PRO A 64 20.75 2.06 10.70
CA PRO A 64 20.10 3.22 10.09
C PRO A 64 19.58 4.17 11.15
N SER A 65 19.64 5.47 10.89
CA SER A 65 18.91 6.45 11.68
C SER A 65 17.51 6.69 11.10
N LEU A 66 16.57 7.15 11.95
CA LEU A 66 15.26 7.63 11.47
C LEU A 66 15.42 8.72 10.40
N GLY A 67 16.44 9.57 10.53
CA GLY A 67 16.75 10.62 9.55
C GLY A 67 17.13 10.06 8.17
N ASP A 68 17.75 8.88 8.11
CA ASP A 68 18.12 8.25 6.84
C ASP A 68 16.88 7.69 6.14
N VAL A 69 15.95 7.10 6.88
CA VAL A 69 14.66 6.63 6.33
C VAL A 69 13.83 7.80 5.81
N ILE A 70 13.69 8.87 6.60
CA ILE A 70 12.96 10.09 6.17
C ILE A 70 13.58 10.68 4.92
N ARG A 71 14.92 10.77 4.86
CA ARG A 71 15.64 11.31 3.69
C ARG A 71 15.40 10.44 2.47
N TYR A 72 15.54 9.12 2.61
CA TYR A 72 15.29 8.19 1.51
C TYR A 72 13.88 8.33 0.93
N VAL A 73 12.84 8.36 1.78
CA VAL A 73 11.45 8.53 1.33
C VAL A 73 11.25 9.89 0.67
N ALA A 74 11.85 10.95 1.21
CA ALA A 74 11.79 12.28 0.60
C ALA A 74 12.45 12.31 -0.79
N ASP A 75 13.65 11.74 -0.92
CA ASP A 75 14.39 11.67 -2.18
C ASP A 75 13.63 10.86 -3.23
N LEU A 76 13.03 9.74 -2.84
CA LEU A 76 12.18 8.95 -3.74
C LEU A 76 10.96 9.74 -4.22
N ARG A 77 10.29 10.49 -3.34
CA ARG A 77 9.17 11.36 -3.75
C ARG A 77 9.60 12.46 -4.70
N LEU A 78 10.81 13.00 -4.54
CA LEU A 78 11.36 13.98 -5.49
C LEU A 78 11.62 13.35 -6.85
N GLN A 79 12.12 12.11 -6.91
CA GLN A 79 12.34 11.37 -8.16
C GLN A 79 11.04 11.08 -8.90
N LEU A 80 9.93 10.85 -8.18
CA LEU A 80 8.61 10.63 -8.76
C LEU A 80 8.00 11.88 -9.42
N GLY A 81 8.49 13.08 -9.10
CA GLY A 81 8.02 14.33 -9.72
C GLY A 81 6.51 14.53 -9.63
N GLU A 82 5.83 14.60 -10.77
CA GLU A 82 4.36 14.76 -10.85
C GLU A 82 3.60 13.57 -10.21
N HIS A 83 4.26 12.41 -10.09
CA HIS A 83 3.71 11.21 -9.47
C HIS A 83 4.03 11.09 -7.97
N ALA A 84 4.59 12.13 -7.33
CA ALA A 84 4.92 12.13 -5.90
C ALA A 84 3.72 11.87 -4.97
N GLY A 85 2.49 11.99 -5.47
CA GLY A 85 1.26 11.64 -4.78
C GLY A 85 1.00 10.13 -4.66
N MET A 86 1.66 9.30 -5.47
CA MET A 86 1.54 7.84 -5.43
C MET A 86 2.21 7.22 -4.20
N LEU A 87 3.17 7.93 -3.59
CA LEU A 87 3.87 7.49 -2.40
C LEU A 87 3.42 8.29 -1.18
N ASN A 88 2.62 7.66 -0.31
CA ASN A 88 2.34 8.22 1.01
C ASN A 88 3.62 8.14 1.87
N PRO A 89 4.22 9.30 2.25
CA PRO A 89 5.51 9.31 2.93
C PRO A 89 5.44 8.64 4.31
N LEU A 90 4.37 8.86 5.06
CA LEU A 90 4.24 8.31 6.41
C LEU A 90 4.05 6.80 6.37
N LEU A 91 3.27 6.30 5.40
CA LEU A 91 3.10 4.88 5.19
C LEU A 91 4.42 4.21 4.79
N ALA A 92 5.17 4.83 3.87
CA ALA A 92 6.48 4.34 3.43
C ALA A 92 7.51 4.32 4.57
N GLU A 93 7.60 5.40 5.36
CA GLU A 93 8.48 5.47 6.52
C GLU A 93 8.13 4.41 7.57
N LYS A 94 6.84 4.24 7.91
CA LYS A 94 6.38 3.20 8.83
C LYS A 94 6.70 1.80 8.31
N ALA A 95 6.51 1.55 7.01
CA ALA A 95 6.82 0.28 6.38
C ALA A 95 8.31 -0.07 6.51
N ILE A 96 9.22 0.84 6.10
CA ILE A 96 10.67 0.63 6.20
C ILE A 96 11.09 0.40 7.65
N ARG A 97 10.65 1.25 8.57
CA ARG A 97 10.99 1.14 10.01
C ARG A 97 10.50 -0.18 10.61
N SER A 98 9.30 -0.62 10.26
CA SER A 98 8.77 -1.91 10.72
C SER A 98 9.60 -3.08 10.21
N LEU A 99 10.07 -3.03 8.96
CA LEU A 99 10.91 -4.08 8.36
C LEU A 99 12.33 -4.12 8.96
N LEU A 100 12.81 -2.98 9.46
CA LEU A 100 14.05 -2.84 10.23
C LEU A 100 13.90 -3.23 11.71
N GLY A 101 12.69 -3.60 12.17
CA GLY A 101 12.44 -4.01 13.55
C GLY A 101 12.40 -2.84 14.55
N ASP A 102 11.93 -1.66 14.14
CA ASP A 102 11.79 -0.53 15.05
C ASP A 102 10.67 -0.76 16.10
N ASP A 103 11.08 -1.16 17.31
CA ASP A 103 10.20 -1.40 18.47
C ASP A 103 9.41 -0.16 18.93
N ALA A 104 9.78 1.06 18.50
CA ALA A 104 9.02 2.26 18.83
C ALA A 104 7.70 2.35 18.05
N LEU A 105 7.54 1.59 16.96
CA LEU A 105 6.28 1.48 16.24
C LEU A 105 5.29 0.61 17.03
N LYS A 106 4.19 1.24 17.46
CA LYS A 106 3.11 0.55 18.19
C LYS A 106 2.06 -0.08 17.27
N GLU A 107 2.01 0.38 16.03
CA GLU A 107 1.09 -0.08 15.00
C GLU A 107 1.78 -1.15 14.15
N VAL A 108 1.00 -2.11 13.68
CA VAL A 108 1.44 -3.11 12.70
C VAL A 108 0.88 -2.78 11.33
N PRO A 109 1.50 -3.24 10.22
CA PRO A 109 0.91 -3.12 8.89
C PRO A 109 -0.55 -3.61 8.88
N PRO A 110 -1.48 -2.90 8.21
CA PRO A 110 -1.26 -1.77 7.29
C PRO A 110 -1.27 -0.38 7.95
N PHE A 111 -0.97 -0.26 9.25
CA PHE A 111 -0.82 1.02 9.97
C PHE A 111 -2.06 1.94 9.94
N GLY A 112 -3.25 1.34 9.92
CA GLY A 112 -4.52 2.05 9.84
C GLY A 112 -4.92 2.45 8.41
N GLU A 113 -4.14 2.11 7.40
CA GLU A 113 -4.42 2.35 5.98
C GLU A 113 -5.09 1.11 5.32
N ASN A 114 -5.55 1.27 4.07
CA ASN A 114 -6.05 0.16 3.27
C ASN A 114 -4.89 -0.80 2.91
N PRO A 115 -5.07 -2.14 3.03
CA PRO A 115 -4.10 -3.13 2.54
C PRO A 115 -3.62 -2.90 1.11
N GLU A 116 -4.46 -2.39 0.21
CA GLU A 116 -4.08 -2.06 -1.17
C GLU A 116 -3.03 -0.94 -1.22
N ASP A 117 -3.20 0.13 -0.44
CA ASP A 117 -2.25 1.24 -0.36
C ASP A 117 -0.90 0.78 0.23
N MET A 118 -0.92 -0.12 1.21
CA MET A 118 0.28 -0.73 1.78
C MET A 118 1.02 -1.57 0.73
N LEU A 119 0.29 -2.35 -0.07
CA LEU A 119 0.88 -3.20 -1.11
C LEU A 119 1.48 -2.35 -2.24
N SER A 120 0.76 -1.35 -2.73
CA SER A 120 1.26 -0.38 -3.71
C SER A 120 2.50 0.35 -3.20
N THR A 121 2.49 0.78 -1.93
CA THR A 121 3.66 1.40 -1.30
C THR A 121 4.85 0.44 -1.25
N ALA A 122 4.62 -0.81 -0.84
CA ALA A 122 5.68 -1.82 -0.75
C ALA A 122 6.31 -2.13 -2.11
N LEU A 123 5.49 -2.25 -3.16
CA LEU A 123 5.95 -2.46 -4.53
C LEU A 123 6.78 -1.29 -5.05
N LEU A 124 6.34 -0.05 -4.82
CA LEU A 124 7.09 1.14 -5.25
C LEU A 124 8.44 1.25 -4.52
N LEU A 125 8.45 0.99 -3.21
CA LEU A 125 9.69 0.94 -2.43
C LEU A 125 10.64 -0.14 -2.94
N LEU A 126 10.12 -1.33 -3.23
CA LEU A 126 10.91 -2.45 -3.74
C LEU A 126 11.52 -2.14 -5.11
N ALA A 127 10.72 -1.63 -6.06
CA ALA A 127 11.21 -1.23 -7.37
C ALA A 127 12.33 -0.16 -7.26
N SER A 128 12.15 0.82 -6.37
CA SER A 128 13.17 1.85 -6.09
C SER A 128 14.47 1.25 -5.55
N LEU A 129 14.39 0.36 -4.55
CA LEU A 129 15.57 -0.25 -3.93
C LEU A 129 16.32 -1.15 -4.92
N VAL A 130 15.59 -1.92 -5.72
CA VAL A 130 16.17 -2.75 -6.78
C VAL A 130 16.90 -1.90 -7.82
N ALA A 131 16.26 -0.81 -8.28
CA ALA A 131 16.85 0.11 -9.24
C ALA A 131 18.10 0.80 -8.68
N GLU A 132 18.07 1.23 -7.41
CA GLU A 132 19.21 1.87 -6.75
C GLU A 132 20.38 0.91 -6.52
N ALA A 133 20.10 -0.36 -6.19
CA ALA A 133 21.10 -1.42 -6.08
C ALA A 133 21.67 -1.84 -7.44
N GLY A 134 21.05 -1.44 -8.55
CA GLY A 134 21.48 -1.79 -9.90
C GLY A 134 21.37 -3.28 -10.19
N LEU A 135 20.39 -3.97 -9.60
CA LEU A 135 20.21 -5.41 -9.83
C LEU A 135 19.72 -5.64 -11.27
N ASP A 136 20.37 -6.58 -11.93
CA ASP A 136 19.91 -7.11 -13.22
C ASP A 136 18.87 -8.22 -13.00
N GLU A 137 18.48 -8.89 -14.09
CA GLU A 137 17.53 -10.00 -14.03
C GLU A 137 17.97 -11.10 -13.04
N SER A 138 19.27 -11.43 -13.00
CA SER A 138 19.79 -12.47 -12.12
C SER A 138 19.75 -12.02 -10.66
N GLY A 139 20.11 -10.76 -10.38
CA GLY A 139 20.05 -10.20 -9.03
C GLY A 139 18.61 -10.14 -8.49
N VAL A 140 17.63 -9.81 -9.34
CA VAL A 140 16.21 -9.85 -8.96
C VAL A 140 15.74 -11.28 -8.69
N ASP A 141 16.15 -12.24 -9.52
CA ASP A 141 15.81 -13.65 -9.33
C ASP A 141 16.42 -14.21 -8.02
N GLU A 142 17.66 -13.84 -7.69
CA GLU A 142 18.30 -14.20 -6.42
C GLU A 142 17.57 -13.62 -5.22
N LEU A 143 17.24 -12.32 -5.26
CA LEU A 143 16.50 -11.63 -4.20
C LEU A 143 15.13 -12.27 -3.93
N ILE A 144 14.38 -12.60 -4.98
CA ILE A 144 13.05 -13.25 -4.87
C ILE A 144 13.17 -14.67 -4.31
N ASN A 145 14.21 -15.42 -4.71
CA ASN A 145 14.44 -16.76 -4.19
C ASN A 145 14.83 -16.73 -2.70
N GLU A 146 15.71 -15.82 -2.29
CA GLU A 146 16.06 -15.63 -0.88
C GLU A 146 14.83 -15.24 -0.04
N ALA A 147 13.99 -14.35 -0.57
CA ALA A 147 12.74 -13.95 0.07
C ALA A 147 11.79 -15.14 0.29
N THR A 148 11.74 -16.06 -0.66
CA THR A 148 10.89 -17.26 -0.59
C THR A 148 11.37 -18.19 0.52
N ASP A 149 12.68 -18.47 0.58
CA ASP A 149 13.29 -19.31 1.61
C ASP A 149 13.10 -18.73 3.04
N ASN A 150 12.94 -17.42 3.14
CA ASN A 150 12.64 -16.73 4.40
C ASN A 150 11.14 -16.63 4.70
N ALA A 151 10.29 -16.50 3.68
CA ALA A 151 8.84 -16.48 3.82
C ALA A 151 8.29 -17.80 4.37
N GLU A 152 8.89 -18.94 4.03
CA GLU A 152 8.54 -20.26 4.59
C GLU A 152 8.78 -20.36 6.11
N LYS A 153 9.64 -19.51 6.68
CA LYS A 153 9.99 -19.51 8.11
C LYS A 153 9.12 -18.57 8.94
N ILE A 154 8.39 -17.66 8.31
CA ILE A 154 7.57 -16.65 8.98
C ILE A 154 6.09 -17.08 8.91
N ASN A 155 5.41 -17.16 10.06
CA ASN A 155 4.00 -17.54 10.11
C ASN A 155 3.10 -16.35 9.74
N TRP A 156 2.98 -16.06 8.44
CA TRP A 156 2.23 -14.92 7.88
C TRP A 156 0.72 -14.98 8.14
N SER A 157 0.15 -16.13 8.49
CA SER A 157 -1.26 -16.26 8.95
C SER A 157 -1.57 -15.48 10.24
N SER A 158 -0.55 -15.00 10.94
CA SER A 158 -0.68 -14.14 12.12
C SER A 158 -0.74 -12.64 11.79
N LEU A 159 -0.47 -12.25 10.54
CA LEU A 159 -0.53 -10.86 10.10
C LEU A 159 -1.92 -10.55 9.54
N PRO A 160 -2.50 -9.39 9.88
CA PRO A 160 -3.87 -9.02 9.48
C PRO A 160 -3.92 -8.53 8.03
N ILE A 161 -3.44 -9.33 7.08
CA ILE A 161 -3.38 -8.97 5.66
C ILE A 161 -4.61 -9.50 4.88
N GLY A 162 -5.43 -10.36 5.49
CA GLY A 162 -6.47 -11.11 4.75
C GLY A 162 -7.89 -11.13 5.32
N GLN A 163 -8.21 -10.44 6.42
CA GLN A 163 -9.59 -10.39 6.89
C GLN A 163 -10.29 -9.19 6.25
N ARG A 164 -11.01 -9.41 5.14
CA ARG A 164 -12.17 -8.59 4.79
C ARG A 164 -13.14 -8.68 5.96
N THR A 165 -12.96 -7.83 6.97
CA THR A 165 -14.06 -7.53 7.88
C THR A 165 -15.06 -6.76 7.04
N GLY A 166 -16.11 -7.46 6.63
CA GLY A 166 -17.24 -6.85 5.96
C GLY A 166 -17.62 -5.58 6.71
N SER A 167 -17.83 -4.50 5.97
CA SER A 167 -18.36 -3.26 6.51
C SER A 167 -19.47 -3.59 7.51
N PRO A 168 -19.46 -3.03 8.73
CA PRO A 168 -20.54 -3.28 9.67
C PRO A 168 -21.86 -2.87 8.99
N PRO A 169 -22.92 -3.69 9.08
CA PRO A 169 -24.22 -3.27 8.59
C PRO A 169 -24.59 -2.01 9.37
N LEU A 170 -24.87 -0.92 8.65
CA LEU A 170 -25.51 0.25 9.23
C LEU A 170 -26.89 -0.19 9.73
N GLN A 171 -26.96 -0.56 11.01
CA GLN A 171 -28.18 -0.99 11.67
C GLN A 171 -28.26 -0.34 13.06
N GLY A 172 -29.24 0.55 13.21
CA GLY A 172 -29.61 1.22 14.46
C GLY A 172 -29.60 2.75 14.30
N GLY A 173 -30.70 3.49 14.38
CA GLY A 173 -32.03 3.09 14.81
C GLY A 173 -33.09 4.07 14.33
N SER A 174 -34.18 3.48 13.87
CA SER A 174 -35.50 4.10 13.82
C SER A 174 -36.03 4.19 15.26
N ASP A 175 -35.99 5.37 15.85
CA ASP A 175 -36.88 5.71 16.97
C ASP A 175 -37.97 6.66 16.45
N THR A 176 -39.13 6.06 16.22
CA THR A 176 -40.41 6.74 16.17
C THR A 176 -40.72 7.38 17.52
N ALA A 177 -40.79 8.71 17.56
CA ALA A 177 -41.66 9.43 18.49
C ALA A 177 -42.55 10.36 17.68
N ALA A 178 -43.83 10.01 17.63
CA ALA A 178 -44.90 10.78 17.01
C ALA A 178 -45.23 12.04 17.84
N GLY A 179 -45.62 13.11 17.14
CA GLY A 179 -46.59 14.07 17.66
C GLY A 179 -46.11 15.50 17.86
N ALA A 180 -46.17 16.32 16.81
CA ALA A 180 -46.72 17.67 16.89
C ALA A 180 -47.09 18.14 15.48
N ALA A 181 -48.38 18.43 15.30
CA ALA A 181 -48.96 18.90 14.06
C ALA A 181 -48.59 20.37 13.77
N SER A 182 -48.53 20.67 12.47
CA SER A 182 -48.99 21.90 11.80
C SER A 182 -48.61 23.26 12.38
N ILE A 183 -47.84 24.07 11.62
CA ILE A 183 -48.19 25.45 11.19
C ILE A 183 -47.42 25.80 9.87
N LEU A 184 -48.18 25.97 8.78
CA LEU A 184 -48.04 26.88 7.60
C LEU A 184 -46.68 26.93 6.85
N ASN A 185 -46.51 26.42 5.61
CA ASN A 185 -47.03 26.89 4.30
C ASN A 185 -46.95 28.41 4.05
N ALA A 186 -45.97 28.88 3.26
CA ALA A 186 -46.14 29.74 2.07
C ALA A 186 -44.78 30.33 1.57
N ASN A 187 -44.51 30.09 0.28
CA ASN A 187 -43.56 30.76 -0.63
C ASN A 187 -43.84 32.30 -0.75
N PRO A 188 -43.15 33.15 -1.54
CA PRO A 188 -41.92 33.02 -2.37
C PRO A 188 -40.94 34.24 -2.25
N GLY A 189 -39.84 34.26 -3.01
CA GLY A 189 -39.10 35.50 -3.36
C GLY A 189 -39.96 36.47 -4.22
N PRO A 190 -39.48 37.62 -4.76
CA PRO A 190 -38.08 37.96 -5.08
C PRO A 190 -37.66 39.46 -4.88
N SER A 191 -36.45 39.79 -5.38
CA SER A 191 -36.02 41.05 -6.03
C SER A 191 -35.01 42.01 -5.35
N ARG A 192 -33.82 42.03 -5.97
CA ARG A 192 -32.98 43.16 -6.44
C ARG A 192 -32.73 44.38 -5.54
N GLY A 193 -31.44 44.70 -5.39
CA GLY A 193 -30.96 46.08 -5.40
C GLY A 193 -29.53 46.30 -4.90
N VAL A 194 -28.62 46.64 -5.85
CA VAL A 194 -27.50 47.62 -5.74
C VAL A 194 -26.43 47.34 -4.67
N GLY A 195 -25.15 47.07 -4.96
CA GLY A 195 -24.21 47.82 -5.80
C GLY A 195 -23.04 48.26 -4.91
N GLY A 196 -21.83 47.76 -5.15
CA GLY A 196 -20.67 48.02 -4.28
C GLY A 196 -19.36 47.52 -4.87
N SER A 197 -18.84 48.31 -5.80
CA SER A 197 -17.52 48.20 -6.44
C SER A 197 -16.38 48.24 -5.42
N TRP A 198 -15.38 47.37 -5.54
CA TRP A 198 -14.03 47.60 -5.01
C TRP A 198 -12.99 47.21 -6.06
N LYS A 199 -12.32 48.23 -6.60
CA LYS A 199 -11.09 48.17 -7.39
C LYS A 199 -10.21 49.36 -6.98
N GLY A 200 -8.90 49.12 -6.92
CA GLY A 200 -7.83 50.11 -6.74
C GLY A 200 -7.14 49.94 -5.38
N SER A 201 -5.89 49.47 -5.32
CA SER A 201 -4.63 50.15 -5.68
C SER A 201 -4.28 51.25 -4.70
#